data_AF-A0A1Q9TXY1-F1
#
_entry.id   AF-A0A1Q9TXY1-F1
#
_cell.length_a   1.000
_cell.length_b   1.000
_cell.length_c   1.000
_cell.angle_alpha   90.00
_cell.angle_beta   90.00
_cell.angle_gamma   90.00
#
_symmetry.space_group_name_H-M   'P 1'
#
loop_
_entity.id
_entity.type
_entity.pdbx_description
1 polymer ?
#
loop_
_entity_poly.entity_id
_entity_poly.type
_entity_poly.pdbx_seq_one_letter_code
_entity_poly.pdbx_strand_id
1 'polypeptide(L)' 'MDSTERAAALAERTLVSTRERLAELDALPTAEHVGILDDLQQELSAVLGALDQGADTPDDPRYPR' A
#
# COMPACT_ATOMS: atom_id res chain seq x y z
N MET A 1 -7.45 -18.01 1.62
CA MET A 1 -7.75 -16.61 1.30
C MET A 1 -7.48 -16.40 -0.16
N ASP A 2 -8.47 -15.89 -0.87
CA ASP A 2 -8.35 -15.56 -2.29
C ASP A 2 -7.32 -14.42 -2.49
N SER A 3 -6.72 -14.31 -3.69
CA SER A 3 -5.77 -13.23 -4.00
C SER A 3 -6.42 -11.87 -3.84
N THR A 4 -7.68 -11.75 -4.26
CA THR A 4 -8.52 -10.57 -4.12
C THR A 4 -8.74 -10.17 -2.65
N GLU A 5 -8.98 -11.16 -1.78
CA GLU A 5 -9.24 -10.94 -0.35
C GLU A 5 -7.97 -10.45 0.37
N ARG A 6 -6.79 -10.98 0.00
CA ARG A 6 -5.51 -10.50 0.51
C ARG A 6 -5.17 -9.08 0.04
N ALA A 7 -5.49 -8.78 -1.22
CA ALA A 7 -5.34 -7.44 -1.79
C ALA A 7 -6.23 -6.41 -1.08
N ALA A 8 -7.50 -6.75 -0.83
CA ALA A 8 -8.43 -5.92 -0.09
C ALA A 8 -7.95 -5.66 1.36
N ALA A 9 -7.51 -6.71 2.06
CA ALA A 9 -6.99 -6.57 3.43
C ALA A 9 -5.71 -5.72 3.51
N LEU A 10 -4.83 -5.81 2.50
CA LEU A 10 -3.64 -4.95 2.40
C LEU A 10 -4.05 -3.49 2.20
N ALA A 11 -4.96 -3.23 1.25
CA ALA A 11 -5.44 -1.87 0.96
C ALA A 11 -6.14 -1.22 2.17
N GLU A 12 -7.00 -1.96 2.87
CA GLU A 12 -7.69 -1.46 4.07
C GLU A 12 -6.70 -1.12 5.19
N ARG A 13 -5.71 -1.98 5.45
CA ARG A 13 -4.71 -1.73 6.49
C ARG A 13 -3.87 -0.49 6.16
N THR A 14 -3.44 -0.34 4.92
CA THR A 14 -2.70 0.84 4.46
C THR A 14 -3.55 2.10 4.59
N LEU A 15 -4.83 2.06 4.23
CA LEU A 15 -5.73 3.21 4.36
C LEU A 15 -5.88 3.67 5.82
N VAL A 16 -6.04 2.74 6.76
CA VAL A 16 -6.14 3.05 8.18
C VAL A 16 -4.85 3.71 8.68
N SER A 17 -3.70 3.09 8.40
CA SER A 17 -2.40 3.61 8.84
C SER A 17 -2.08 4.99 8.25
N THR A 18 -2.39 5.21 6.97
CA THR A 18 -2.23 6.52 6.32
C THR A 18 -3.09 7.58 7.00
N ARG A 19 -4.34 7.27 7.35
CA ARG A 19 -5.23 8.22 8.04
C ARG A 19 -4.72 8.58 9.43
N GLU A 20 -4.19 7.61 10.18
CA GLU A 20 -3.61 7.85 11.50
C GLU A 20 -2.41 8.80 11.41
N ARG A 21 -1.48 8.55 10.47
CA ARG A 21 -0.31 9.42 10.25
C ARG A 21 -0.69 10.82 9.76
N LEU A 22 -1.70 10.93 8.90
CA LEU A 22 -2.23 12.23 8.48
C LEU A 22 -2.88 13.00 9.62
N ALA A 23 -3.49 12.33 10.61
CA ALA A 23 -4.03 13.00 11.79
C ALA A 23 -2.92 13.49 12.74
N GLU A 24 -1.79 12.80 12.80
CA GLU A 24 -0.62 13.21 13.60
C GLU A 24 0.10 14.43 13.01
N LEU A 25 0.02 14.62 11.69
CA LEU A 25 0.61 15.75 10.98
C LEU A 25 0.11 17.12 11.49
N ASP A 26 -1.16 17.23 11.86
CA ASP A 26 -1.74 18.48 12.38
C ASP A 26 -1.06 18.97 13.68
N ALA A 27 -0.40 18.08 14.41
CA ALA A 27 0.35 18.40 15.63
C ALA A 27 1.84 18.71 15.39
N LEU A 28 2.34 18.54 14.16
CA LEU A 28 3.75 18.69 13.82
C LEU A 28 4.05 20.03 13.13
N PRO A 29 5.30 20.52 13.21
CA PRO A 29 5.73 21.68 12.43
C PRO A 29 5.56 21.44 10.92
N THR A 30 5.16 22.46 10.17
CA THR A 30 4.96 22.36 8.71
C THR A 30 6.20 21.88 7.95
N ALA A 31 7.41 22.14 8.48
CA ALA A 31 8.64 21.64 7.89
C ALA A 31 8.74 20.10 7.89
N GLU A 32 8.16 19.44 8.90
CA GLU A 32 8.12 17.98 9.01
C GLU A 32 7.06 17.36 8.10
N HIS A 33 6.09 18.15 7.63
CA HIS A 33 5.00 17.66 6.79
C HIS A 33 5.51 17.10 5.46
N VAL A 34 6.53 17.73 4.88
CA VAL A 34 7.08 17.33 3.59
C VAL A 34 7.73 15.95 3.66
N GLY A 35 8.50 15.66 4.73
CA GLY A 35 9.14 14.36 4.90
C GLY A 35 8.13 13.23 5.08
N ILE A 36 7.11 13.46 5.93
CA ILE A 36 6.05 12.47 6.17
C ILE A 36 5.21 12.22 4.90
N LEU A 37 4.94 13.26 4.10
CA LEU A 37 4.23 13.10 2.84
C LEU A 37 5.04 12.30 1.81
N ASP A 38 6.36 12.48 1.76
CA ASP A 38 7.26 11.69 0.89
C ASP A 38 7.27 10.22 1.31
N ASP A 39 7.39 9.94 2.61
CA ASP A 39 7.34 8.59 3.17
C ASP A 39 5.99 7.90 2.86
N LEU A 40 4.88 8.62 3.03
CA LEU A 40 3.54 8.13 2.69
C LEU A 40 3.40 7.83 1.20
N GLN A 41 3.95 8.69 0.33
CA GLN A 41 3.93 8.45 -1.11
C GLN A 41 4.72 7.18 -1.47
N GLN A 42 5.88 6.96 -0.85
CA GLN A 42 6.70 5.78 -1.09
C GLN A 42 5.98 4.49 -0.63
N GLU A 43 5.35 4.52 0.55
CA GLU A 43 4.57 3.38 1.06
C GLU A 43 3.38 3.05 0.16
N LEU A 44 2.60 4.07 -0.25
CA LEU A 44 1.48 3.87 -1.16
C LEU A 44 1.91 3.30 -2.51
N SER A 45 3.04 3.78 -3.05
CA SER A 45 3.60 3.27 -4.30
C SER A 45 4.01 1.80 -4.18
N ALA A 46 4.61 1.41 -3.04
CA ALA A 46 4.97 0.02 -2.76
C ALA A 46 3.73 -0.88 -2.62
N VAL A 47 2.69 -0.40 -1.95
CA VAL A 47 1.42 -1.13 -1.80
C VAL A 47 0.74 -1.33 -3.15
N LEU A 48 0.64 -0.28 -3.96
CA LEU A 48 0.08 -0.38 -5.32
C LEU A 48 0.89 -1.37 -6.18
N GLY A 49 2.22 -1.34 -6.11
CA GLY A 49 3.07 -2.31 -6.79
C GLY A 49 2.86 -3.76 -6.31
N ALA A 50 2.63 -3.97 -5.02
CA ALA A 50 2.32 -5.29 -4.46
C ALA A 50 0.93 -5.80 -4.85
N LEU A 51 -0.06 -4.89 -4.94
CA LEU A 51 -1.41 -5.19 -5.40
C LEU A 51 -1.43 -5.56 -6.89
N ASP A 52 -0.66 -4.84 -7.71
CA ASP A 52 -0.48 -5.11 -9.15
C ASP A 52 0.16 -6.49 -9.36
N GLN A 53 1.25 -6.79 -8.65
CA GLN A 53 1.91 -8.11 -8.71
C GLN A 53 1.02 -9.27 -8.24
N GLY A 54 0.13 -9.03 -7.28
CA GLY A 54 -0.83 -10.02 -6.79
C GLY A 54 -2.02 -10.26 -7.73
N ALA A 55 -2.29 -9.31 -8.64
CA ALA A 55 -3.26 -9.43 -9.72
C ALA A 55 -2.64 -10.09 -10.96
N ASP A 56 -1.34 -9.90 -11.18
CA ASP A 56 -0.61 -10.37 -12.37
C ASP A 56 -0.03 -11.78 -12.25
N THR A 57 -0.09 -12.46 -11.10
CA THR A 57 0.20 -13.90 -11.06
C THR A 57 -0.99 -14.67 -11.61
N PRO A 58 -0.94 -15.17 -12.87
CA PRO A 58 -1.93 -16.11 -13.32
C PRO A 58 -1.61 -17.42 -12.61
N ASP A 59 -2.64 -18.08 -12.10
CA ASP A 59 -2.59 -19.52 -11.87
C ASP A 59 -2.41 -20.16 -13.27
N ASP A 60 -1.18 -20.25 -13.77
CA ASP A 60 -0.87 -20.90 -15.05
C ASP A 60 -0.32 -22.31 -14.78
N PRO A 61 -1.19 -23.35 -14.81
CA PRO A 61 -0.76 -24.72 -14.68
C PRO A 61 -0.34 -25.35 -16.02
N ARG A 62 0.07 -24.59 -17.05
CA ARG A 62 0.41 -25.21 -18.35
C ARG A 62 1.49 -24.47 -19.13
N TYR A 63 2.77 -24.75 -18.87
CA TYR A 63 3.75 -25.07 -19.94
C TYR A 63 5.02 -25.73 -19.34
N PRO A 64 5.37 -26.97 -19.74
CA PRO A 64 6.68 -27.54 -19.44
C PRO A 64 7.74 -26.99 -20.41
N ARG A 65 8.99 -26.96 -19.95
CA ARG A 65 10.20 -26.52 -20.67
C ARG A 65 10.42 -27.25 -22.00
#